data_AF-A0A4Q4RG22-F1
#
_entry.id   AF-A0A4Q4RG22-F1
#
_cell.length_a   1.000
_cell.length_b   1.000
_cell.length_c   1.000
_cell.angle_alpha   90.00
_cell.angle_beta   90.00
_cell.angle_gamma   90.00
#
_symmetry.space_group_name_H-M   'P 1'
#
loop_
_entity.id
_entity.type
_entity.pdbx_description
1 polymer ?
#
loop_
_entity_poly.entity_id
_entity_poly.type
_entity_poly.pdbx_seq_one_letter_code
_entity_poly.pdbx_strand_id
1 'polypeptide(L)'
;MTEPAAIPDPPVLEKLVPQAETFLVEGLYIGLLSRHRPPTEVREWFDNNHVCEMLNIHVKRKNKSTVYLTAIVLCMAGQLDGVKVRLTPTVWISGGDKRSKSSIKNSIGNASYLNKFLTKFQMREPHVTASGPEILSGVKVSSEAGVHTFEIRAAADESLDSVCGTSARFTMEATSDGSTFKCYSTIGGLILVDGNLFAITTAHAITKYGMPNPKDIVVDGTNGDTYAITTTHAVTKYEVPDPQDMVINRTDDSSVLSGSHVREWEPSPFPNAFAYLGDAYIQGVKVDKPIVDAADFALVEPKSLRKLGYNTYQIEGWSHFEAVSGYIPTSELKSGDVTICTNDYRLPMKGTMVEGDAPIIVGGVVMITKMIEVTKPAAPGLSGSWVVQDGKLCGVVYAGNASIPYLYITPAEIMLENVKKLLGSGTVGVATAQSISEWKLRNVHDHTFGSSAYESSSPDVRIETSQQPGEVRSWSPSVLHPSIN
;
A
#
# COMPACT_ATOMS: atom_id res chain seq x y z
N MET A 1 -57.49 -34.56 7.04
CA MET A 1 -56.78 -33.58 6.21
C MET A 1 -56.09 -32.62 7.18
N THR A 2 -54.78 -32.77 7.34
CA THR A 2 -53.97 -31.84 8.15
C THR A 2 -53.85 -30.53 7.38
N GLU A 3 -54.18 -29.42 8.03
CA GLU A 3 -53.93 -28.08 7.50
C GLU A 3 -52.44 -27.99 7.09
N PRO A 4 -52.13 -27.52 5.86
CA PRO A 4 -50.75 -27.24 5.50
C PRO A 4 -50.21 -26.21 6.49
N ALA A 5 -49.09 -26.56 7.15
CA ALA A 5 -48.43 -25.67 8.09
C ALA A 5 -48.22 -24.30 7.42
N ALA A 6 -48.67 -23.25 8.11
CA ALA A 6 -48.52 -21.88 7.63
C ALA A 6 -47.05 -21.64 7.26
N ILE A 7 -46.83 -21.17 6.03
CA ILE A 7 -45.50 -20.78 5.57
C ILE A 7 -45.04 -19.66 6.51
N PRO A 8 -43.90 -19.81 7.22
CA PRO A 8 -43.43 -18.77 8.12
C PRO A 8 -43.27 -17.47 7.35
N ASP A 9 -43.72 -16.36 7.94
CA ASP A 9 -43.56 -15.03 7.36
C ASP A 9 -42.08 -14.82 7.01
N PRO A 10 -41.77 -14.26 5.83
CA PRO A 10 -40.40 -14.02 5.44
C PRO A 10 -39.71 -13.14 6.49
N PRO A 11 -38.45 -13.40 6.84
CA PRO A 11 -37.74 -12.60 7.83
C PRO A 11 -37.77 -11.13 7.39
N VAL A 12 -38.03 -10.24 8.34
CA VAL A 12 -37.97 -8.79 8.07
C VAL A 12 -36.50 -8.44 7.87
N LEU A 13 -36.11 -8.21 6.61
CA LEU A 13 -34.71 -7.90 6.25
C LEU A 13 -34.40 -6.40 6.32
N GLU A 14 -35.41 -5.56 6.56
CA GLU A 14 -35.24 -4.11 6.61
C GLU A 14 -34.88 -3.64 8.03
N LYS A 15 -33.92 -2.72 8.14
CA LYS A 15 -33.55 -2.06 9.41
C LYS A 15 -33.65 -0.55 9.24
N LEU A 16 -34.47 0.11 10.08
CA LEU A 16 -34.50 1.56 10.19
C LEU A 16 -33.43 2.02 11.18
N VAL A 17 -32.51 2.86 10.73
CA VAL A 17 -31.39 3.36 11.55
C VAL A 17 -31.31 4.89 11.52
N PRO A 18 -30.80 5.54 12.58
CA PRO A 18 -30.48 6.96 12.53
C PRO A 18 -29.47 7.26 11.41
N GLN A 19 -29.65 8.37 10.68
CA GLN A 19 -28.72 8.77 9.61
C GLN A 19 -27.27 8.93 10.10
N ALA A 20 -27.06 9.36 11.34
CA ALA A 20 -25.74 9.51 11.96
C ALA A 20 -24.95 8.21 12.11
N GLU A 21 -25.60 7.05 11.95
CA GLU A 21 -24.96 5.72 11.99
C GLU A 21 -24.64 5.19 10.57
N THR A 22 -24.80 6.02 9.54
CA THR A 22 -24.66 5.63 8.13
C THR A 22 -23.79 6.59 7.34
N PHE A 23 -23.28 6.12 6.21
CA PHE A 23 -22.41 6.88 5.31
C PHE A 23 -23.06 7.01 3.95
N LEU A 24 -23.14 8.23 3.40
CA LEU A 24 -23.72 8.47 2.08
C LEU A 24 -22.67 8.22 0.99
N VAL A 25 -22.92 7.24 0.12
CA VAL A 25 -22.02 6.77 -0.95
C VAL A 25 -22.80 6.57 -2.24
N GLU A 26 -22.43 7.31 -3.30
CA GLU A 26 -23.13 7.29 -4.59
C GLU A 26 -24.69 7.38 -4.48
N GLY A 27 -25.19 8.15 -3.51
CA GLY A 27 -26.63 8.33 -3.29
C GLY A 27 -27.32 7.24 -2.46
N LEU A 28 -26.57 6.29 -1.91
CA LEU A 28 -27.06 5.30 -0.94
C LEU A 28 -26.42 5.50 0.43
N TYR A 29 -27.20 5.29 1.48
CA TYR A 29 -26.68 5.25 2.84
C TYR A 29 -26.24 3.83 3.16
N ILE A 30 -24.98 3.66 3.54
CA ILE A 30 -24.38 2.37 3.91
C ILE A 30 -24.27 2.32 5.44
N GLY A 31 -24.79 1.24 6.02
CA GLY A 31 -24.60 0.93 7.43
C GLY A 31 -23.21 0.34 7.67
N LEU A 32 -22.60 0.74 8.79
CA LEU A 32 -21.39 0.13 9.32
C LEU A 32 -21.57 -1.37 9.54
N LEU A 33 -20.67 -2.20 9.00
CA LEU A 33 -20.76 -3.66 9.14
C LEU A 33 -20.68 -4.10 10.59
N SER A 34 -19.92 -3.41 11.45
CA SER A 34 -19.85 -3.72 12.87
C SER A 34 -21.22 -3.61 13.58
N ARG A 35 -22.08 -2.69 13.16
CA ARG A 35 -23.37 -2.35 13.81
C ARG A 35 -24.61 -2.81 13.04
N HIS A 36 -24.48 -2.93 11.73
CA HIS A 36 -25.53 -3.25 10.78
C HIS A 36 -25.04 -4.38 9.88
N ARG A 37 -24.70 -5.53 10.49
CA ARG A 37 -24.41 -6.75 9.75
C ARG A 37 -25.65 -7.17 8.95
N PRO A 38 -25.49 -7.63 7.70
CA PRO A 38 -26.55 -8.37 7.02
C PRO A 38 -26.99 -9.57 7.89
N PRO A 39 -28.28 -9.94 7.85
CA PRO A 39 -28.79 -11.07 8.63
C PRO A 39 -27.96 -12.33 8.41
N THR A 40 -27.74 -13.11 9.47
CA THR A 40 -26.82 -14.25 9.45
C THR A 40 -27.15 -15.24 8.35
N GLU A 41 -28.44 -15.54 8.13
CA GLU A 41 -28.89 -16.42 7.06
C GLU A 41 -28.52 -15.91 5.65
N VAL A 42 -28.55 -14.59 5.44
CA VAL A 42 -28.16 -13.97 4.16
C VAL A 42 -26.64 -14.09 3.96
N ARG A 43 -25.86 -13.86 5.03
CA ARG A 43 -24.39 -13.97 5.01
C ARG A 43 -23.95 -15.41 4.78
N GLU A 44 -24.45 -16.34 5.58
CA GLU A 44 -24.16 -17.76 5.43
C GLU A 44 -24.54 -18.26 4.05
N TRP A 45 -25.65 -17.79 3.47
CA TRP A 45 -25.99 -18.19 2.11
C TRP A 45 -25.03 -17.58 1.08
N PHE A 46 -24.69 -16.30 1.23
CA PHE A 46 -23.74 -15.61 0.37
C PHE A 46 -22.35 -16.29 0.37
N ASP A 47 -21.89 -16.71 1.54
CA ASP A 47 -20.61 -17.38 1.76
C ASP A 47 -20.67 -18.86 1.31
N ASN A 48 -21.61 -19.65 1.86
CA ASN A 48 -21.68 -21.10 1.64
C ASN A 48 -22.10 -21.49 0.21
N ASN A 49 -22.83 -20.62 -0.50
CA ASN A 49 -23.20 -20.88 -1.90
C ASN A 49 -22.20 -20.26 -2.87
N HIS A 50 -21.03 -19.84 -2.39
CA HIS A 50 -19.96 -19.31 -3.23
C HIS A 50 -20.42 -18.16 -4.12
N VAL A 51 -21.36 -17.32 -3.65
CA VAL A 51 -21.96 -16.26 -4.48
C VAL A 51 -20.88 -15.27 -4.91
N CYS A 52 -20.04 -14.86 -3.96
CA CYS A 52 -18.91 -13.97 -4.22
C CYS A 52 -17.92 -14.59 -5.23
N GLU A 53 -17.57 -15.86 -5.08
CA GLU A 53 -16.64 -16.56 -5.96
C GLU A 53 -17.22 -16.74 -7.37
N MET A 54 -18.47 -17.18 -7.49
CA MET A 54 -19.16 -17.29 -8.78
C MET A 54 -19.30 -15.94 -9.47
N LEU A 55 -19.56 -14.87 -8.72
CA LEU A 55 -19.63 -13.51 -9.24
C LEU A 55 -18.27 -13.03 -9.74
N ASN A 56 -17.20 -13.29 -9.00
CA ASN A 56 -15.83 -13.06 -9.45
C ASN A 56 -15.54 -13.79 -10.77
N ILE A 57 -15.82 -15.10 -10.84
CA ILE A 57 -15.58 -15.92 -12.05
C ILE A 57 -16.40 -15.41 -13.23
N HIS A 58 -17.68 -15.10 -13.00
CA HIS A 58 -18.59 -14.64 -14.05
C HIS A 58 -18.16 -13.30 -14.63
N VAL A 59 -17.83 -12.33 -13.77
CA VAL A 59 -17.34 -11.01 -14.19
C VAL A 59 -16.01 -11.15 -14.95
N LYS A 60 -15.06 -11.96 -14.45
CA LYS A 60 -13.78 -12.21 -15.14
C LYS A 60 -13.96 -12.84 -16.52
N ARG A 61 -14.86 -13.82 -16.67
CA ARG A 61 -15.09 -14.51 -17.96
C ARG A 61 -15.72 -13.60 -19.02
N LYS A 62 -16.62 -12.70 -18.61
CA LYS A 62 -17.37 -11.85 -19.54
C LYS A 62 -16.63 -10.57 -19.93
N ASN A 63 -15.63 -10.17 -19.17
CA ASN A 63 -14.91 -8.92 -19.38
C ASN A 63 -13.43 -9.20 -19.70
N LYS A 64 -12.98 -8.84 -20.91
CA LYS A 64 -11.62 -9.17 -21.41
C LYS A 64 -10.49 -8.30 -20.85
N SER A 65 -10.80 -7.17 -20.23
CA SER A 65 -9.80 -6.29 -19.58
C SER A 65 -9.56 -6.71 -18.14
N THR A 66 -8.37 -6.38 -17.65
CA THR A 66 -7.82 -6.88 -16.39
C THR A 66 -8.20 -6.02 -15.17
N VAL A 67 -8.92 -4.92 -15.35
CA VAL A 67 -9.11 -3.86 -14.32
C VAL A 67 -10.59 -3.65 -13.93
N TYR A 68 -11.49 -4.61 -14.18
CA TYR A 68 -12.92 -4.36 -14.02
C TYR A 68 -13.45 -4.38 -12.60
N LEU A 69 -13.04 -5.35 -11.79
CA LEU A 69 -13.66 -5.67 -10.52
C LEU A 69 -12.64 -5.46 -9.41
N THR A 70 -12.96 -4.63 -8.43
CA THR A 70 -12.05 -4.26 -7.34
C THR A 70 -12.47 -4.87 -6.01
N ALA A 71 -13.78 -4.96 -5.74
CA ALA A 71 -14.33 -5.61 -4.56
C ALA A 71 -15.76 -6.11 -4.79
N ILE A 72 -16.15 -7.17 -4.08
CA ILE A 72 -17.54 -7.58 -3.91
C ILE A 72 -17.79 -7.71 -2.41
N VAL A 73 -18.76 -6.96 -1.89
CA VAL A 73 -19.07 -6.90 -0.46
C VAL A 73 -20.57 -7.08 -0.26
N LEU A 74 -20.97 -7.90 0.70
CA LEU A 74 -22.35 -7.94 1.19
C LEU A 74 -22.47 -6.99 2.38
N CYS A 75 -23.26 -5.93 2.25
CA CYS A 75 -23.45 -4.93 3.29
C CYS A 75 -24.93 -4.58 3.48
N MET A 76 -25.22 -3.70 4.45
CA MET A 76 -26.54 -3.09 4.61
C MET A 76 -26.52 -1.71 3.95
N ALA A 77 -27.31 -1.50 2.90
CA ALA A 77 -27.41 -0.22 2.21
C ALA A 77 -28.87 0.17 1.94
N GLY A 78 -29.13 1.47 1.83
CA GLY A 78 -30.49 1.98 1.90
C GLY A 78 -30.66 3.41 1.42
N GLN A 79 -31.90 3.89 1.53
CA GLN A 79 -32.28 5.27 1.22
C GLN A 79 -32.90 5.92 2.45
N LEU A 80 -32.90 7.24 2.47
CA LEU A 80 -33.57 8.01 3.51
C LEU A 80 -35.09 7.79 3.43
N ASP A 81 -35.69 7.54 4.59
CA ASP A 81 -37.13 7.42 4.82
C ASP A 81 -37.49 8.38 5.97
N GLY A 82 -37.84 9.62 5.60
CA GLY A 82 -37.97 10.73 6.53
C GLY A 82 -36.62 11.13 7.16
N VAL A 83 -36.47 10.89 8.46
CA VAL A 83 -35.23 11.18 9.23
C VAL A 83 -34.40 9.93 9.53
N LYS A 84 -34.91 8.76 9.14
CA LYS A 84 -34.22 7.48 9.32
C LYS A 84 -33.75 6.97 7.98
N VAL A 85 -32.76 6.09 7.99
CA VAL A 85 -32.32 5.36 6.81
C VAL A 85 -32.91 3.97 6.87
N ARG A 86 -33.59 3.56 5.79
CA ARG A 86 -34.08 2.18 5.64
C ARG A 86 -33.02 1.35 4.93
N LEU A 87 -32.26 0.59 5.72
CA LEU A 87 -31.21 -0.31 5.24
C LEU A 87 -31.75 -1.68 4.88
N THR A 88 -31.25 -2.23 3.78
CA THR A 88 -31.53 -3.60 3.31
C THR A 88 -30.23 -4.30 2.92
N PRO A 89 -30.14 -5.63 3.04
CA PRO A 89 -28.99 -6.37 2.53
C PRO A 89 -28.77 -6.05 1.05
N THR A 90 -27.54 -5.71 0.69
CA THR A 90 -27.18 -5.25 -0.65
C THR A 90 -25.85 -5.88 -1.04
N VAL A 91 -25.81 -6.50 -2.22
CA VAL A 91 -24.55 -6.89 -2.87
C VAL A 91 -23.94 -5.65 -3.49
N TRP A 92 -22.84 -5.19 -2.93
CA TRP A 92 -22.08 -4.05 -3.41
C TRP A 92 -20.91 -4.54 -4.26
N ILE A 93 -20.84 -4.08 -5.50
CA ILE A 93 -19.82 -4.48 -6.47
C ILE A 93 -19.06 -3.24 -6.88
N SER A 94 -17.78 -3.20 -6.54
CA SER A 94 -16.94 -2.08 -6.93
C SER A 94 -16.21 -2.36 -8.23
N GLY A 95 -16.38 -1.45 -9.18
CA GLY A 95 -15.68 -1.43 -10.45
C GLY A 95 -14.44 -0.53 -10.43
N GLY A 96 -13.56 -0.69 -11.43
CA GLY A 96 -12.37 0.17 -11.58
C GLY A 96 -12.64 1.53 -12.23
N ASP A 97 -13.62 1.61 -13.13
CA ASP A 97 -13.97 2.83 -13.87
C ASP A 97 -15.45 2.84 -14.33
N LYS A 98 -15.89 3.93 -14.98
CA LYS A 98 -17.28 4.08 -15.47
C LYS A 98 -17.66 3.07 -16.57
N ARG A 99 -16.76 2.76 -17.50
CA ARG A 99 -16.98 1.75 -18.55
C ARG A 99 -17.11 0.37 -17.92
N SER A 100 -16.28 0.12 -16.90
CA SER A 100 -16.30 -1.09 -16.08
C SER A 100 -17.61 -1.29 -15.35
N LYS A 101 -18.14 -0.24 -14.71
CA LYS A 101 -19.47 -0.25 -14.07
C LYS A 101 -20.57 -0.71 -15.03
N SER A 102 -20.64 -0.13 -16.23
CA SER A 102 -21.66 -0.52 -17.23
C SER A 102 -21.50 -1.96 -17.69
N SER A 103 -20.26 -2.41 -17.93
CA SER A 103 -19.99 -3.77 -18.37
C SER A 103 -20.32 -4.81 -17.30
N ILE A 104 -19.98 -4.52 -16.04
CA ILE A 104 -20.36 -5.35 -14.88
C ILE A 104 -21.87 -5.42 -14.75
N LYS A 105 -22.59 -4.28 -14.78
CA LYS A 105 -24.06 -4.27 -14.71
C LYS A 105 -24.70 -5.16 -15.78
N ASN A 106 -24.25 -5.03 -17.02
CA ASN A 106 -24.75 -5.86 -18.13
C ASN A 106 -24.43 -7.35 -17.93
N SER A 107 -23.25 -7.65 -17.40
CA SER A 107 -22.80 -9.02 -17.14
C SER A 107 -23.63 -9.69 -16.04
N ILE A 108 -23.86 -9.00 -14.92
CA ILE A 108 -24.52 -9.57 -13.73
C ILE A 108 -26.04 -9.64 -13.87
N GLY A 109 -26.67 -8.79 -14.69
CA GLY A 109 -28.12 -8.84 -14.91
C GLY A 109 -28.62 -10.19 -15.42
N ASN A 110 -27.75 -10.96 -16.08
CA ASN A 110 -28.02 -12.30 -16.60
C ASN A 110 -27.48 -13.44 -15.72
N ALA A 111 -26.92 -13.14 -14.54
CA ALA A 111 -26.36 -14.15 -13.65
C ALA A 111 -27.47 -14.86 -12.85
N SER A 112 -27.94 -16.00 -13.35
CA SER A 112 -29.07 -16.72 -12.77
C SER A 112 -28.88 -17.13 -11.29
N TYR A 113 -27.66 -17.46 -10.86
CA TYR A 113 -27.36 -17.77 -9.46
C TYR A 113 -27.52 -16.53 -8.56
N LEU A 114 -27.10 -15.36 -9.04
CA LEU A 114 -27.24 -14.10 -8.32
C LEU A 114 -28.70 -13.68 -8.26
N ASN A 115 -29.45 -13.80 -9.36
CA ASN A 115 -30.88 -13.50 -9.36
C ASN A 115 -31.64 -14.42 -8.39
N LYS A 116 -31.31 -15.73 -8.35
CA LYS A 116 -31.88 -16.65 -7.35
C LYS A 116 -31.59 -16.22 -5.91
N PHE A 117 -30.35 -15.77 -5.63
CA PHE A 117 -29.97 -15.24 -4.33
C PHE A 117 -30.81 -14.02 -3.94
N LEU A 118 -30.86 -13.03 -4.84
CA LEU A 118 -31.56 -11.78 -4.58
C LEU A 118 -33.06 -12.02 -4.41
N THR A 119 -33.68 -12.87 -5.24
CA THR A 119 -35.10 -13.24 -5.10
C THR A 119 -35.36 -13.97 -3.78
N LYS A 120 -34.51 -14.93 -3.39
CA LYS A 120 -34.68 -15.70 -2.16
C LYS A 120 -34.76 -14.80 -0.93
N PHE A 121 -33.92 -13.76 -0.88
CA PHE A 121 -33.85 -12.82 0.23
C PHE A 121 -34.52 -11.47 -0.10
N GLN A 122 -35.39 -11.40 -1.12
CA GLN A 122 -36.10 -10.18 -1.51
C GLN A 122 -35.19 -8.93 -1.59
N MET A 123 -33.95 -9.13 -2.01
CA MET A 123 -32.93 -8.08 -2.09
C MET A 123 -33.11 -7.28 -3.37
N ARG A 124 -32.68 -6.02 -3.32
CA ARG A 124 -32.59 -5.16 -4.50
C ARG A 124 -31.50 -5.65 -5.44
N GLU A 125 -31.50 -5.13 -6.67
CA GLU A 125 -30.40 -5.37 -7.61
C GLU A 125 -29.05 -4.96 -7.00
N PRO A 126 -27.94 -5.64 -7.38
CA PRO A 126 -26.62 -5.32 -6.86
C PRO A 126 -26.26 -3.88 -7.18
N HIS A 127 -25.72 -3.17 -6.18
CA HIS A 127 -25.22 -1.83 -6.40
C HIS A 127 -23.81 -1.90 -7.00
N VAL A 128 -23.68 -1.52 -8.27
CA VAL A 128 -22.37 -1.46 -8.94
C VAL A 128 -21.86 -0.02 -8.91
N THR A 129 -20.74 0.20 -8.21
CA THR A 129 -20.04 1.49 -8.17
C THR A 129 -18.90 1.52 -9.19
N ALA A 130 -18.53 2.73 -9.65
CA ALA A 130 -17.34 2.94 -10.47
C ALA A 130 -16.08 3.14 -9.61
N SER A 131 -16.24 3.22 -8.29
CA SER A 131 -15.17 3.48 -7.32
C SER A 131 -14.85 2.24 -6.49
N GLY A 132 -13.72 1.61 -6.80
CA GLY A 132 -13.08 0.57 -5.99
C GLY A 132 -12.49 1.08 -4.68
N PRO A 133 -12.04 0.17 -3.79
CA PRO A 133 -10.91 0.50 -2.95
C PRO A 133 -9.83 1.16 -3.81
N GLU A 134 -9.46 2.37 -3.46
CA GLU A 134 -8.39 3.11 -4.10
C GLU A 134 -7.10 2.88 -3.32
N ILE A 135 -6.03 2.66 -4.07
CA ILE A 135 -4.68 2.71 -3.51
C ILE A 135 -4.47 4.11 -2.94
N LEU A 136 -4.25 4.23 -1.63
CA LEU A 136 -4.24 5.52 -0.92
C LEU A 136 -3.01 6.39 -1.22
N SER A 137 -2.20 6.06 -2.23
CA SER A 137 -1.03 6.84 -2.67
C SER A 137 -1.35 8.16 -3.38
N GLY A 138 -2.63 8.48 -3.61
CA GLY A 138 -3.09 9.84 -3.88
C GLY A 138 -3.10 10.33 -5.33
N VAL A 139 -2.40 9.69 -6.28
CA VAL A 139 -2.37 10.18 -7.69
C VAL A 139 -2.57 9.03 -8.69
N LYS A 140 -3.21 9.26 -9.84
CA LYS A 140 -3.29 8.33 -10.98
C LYS A 140 -2.64 9.06 -12.16
N VAL A 141 -1.45 8.65 -12.62
CA VAL A 141 -0.80 9.20 -13.83
C VAL A 141 -0.49 8.03 -14.77
N SER A 142 -0.68 8.23 -16.07
CA SER A 142 -0.61 7.22 -17.11
C SER A 142 0.66 7.28 -17.97
N SER A 143 1.74 7.89 -17.48
CA SER A 143 3.02 8.01 -18.20
C SER A 143 4.11 7.18 -17.53
N GLU A 144 5.11 6.79 -18.33
CA GLU A 144 6.38 6.28 -17.82
C GLU A 144 7.04 7.40 -17.01
N ALA A 145 7.30 7.17 -15.73
CA ALA A 145 7.95 8.14 -14.86
C ALA A 145 9.23 7.54 -14.26
N GLY A 146 10.25 8.39 -14.12
CA GLY A 146 11.38 8.11 -13.25
C GLY A 146 11.02 8.49 -11.82
N VAL A 147 11.43 7.68 -10.83
CA VAL A 147 11.37 8.11 -9.42
C VAL A 147 12.70 8.74 -9.08
N HIS A 148 12.67 9.99 -8.62
CA HIS A 148 13.89 10.80 -8.46
C HIS A 148 14.31 10.93 -7.01
N THR A 149 13.36 11.15 -6.10
CA THR A 149 13.68 11.34 -4.69
C THR A 149 12.70 10.63 -3.79
N PHE A 150 13.23 10.19 -2.66
CA PHE A 150 12.47 9.68 -1.55
C PHE A 150 12.80 10.53 -0.33
N GLU A 151 11.76 11.02 0.33
CA GLU A 151 11.90 11.91 1.47
C GLU A 151 11.03 11.41 2.60
N ILE A 152 11.52 11.54 3.82
CA ILE A 152 10.82 11.16 5.04
C ILE A 152 10.65 12.41 5.87
N ARG A 153 9.45 12.59 6.42
CA ARG A 153 9.18 13.72 7.31
C ARG A 153 9.54 13.33 8.73
N ALA A 154 10.56 13.97 9.30
CA ALA A 154 10.93 13.78 10.69
C ALA A 154 9.75 14.07 11.65
N ALA A 155 9.72 13.38 12.79
CA ALA A 155 8.79 13.69 13.86
C ALA A 155 9.03 15.14 14.35
N ALA A 156 7.96 15.93 14.50
CA ALA A 156 8.08 17.33 14.97
C ALA A 156 8.59 17.44 16.40
N ASP A 157 8.41 16.39 17.19
CA ASP A 157 8.73 16.39 18.59
C ASP A 157 9.87 15.40 18.79
N GLU A 158 11.04 15.93 19.14
CA GLU A 158 12.23 15.12 19.41
C GLU A 158 12.01 14.15 20.60
N SER A 159 11.00 14.40 21.42
CA SER A 159 10.62 13.48 22.51
C SER A 159 9.88 12.23 22.02
N LEU A 160 9.40 12.23 20.77
CA LEU A 160 8.70 11.09 20.18
C LEU A 160 9.69 10.15 19.52
N ASP A 161 10.15 9.18 20.29
CA ASP A 161 11.04 8.10 19.83
C ASP A 161 10.24 6.98 19.11
N SER A 162 9.43 7.38 18.11
CA SER A 162 8.66 6.45 17.27
C SER A 162 8.97 6.62 15.80
N VAL A 163 9.16 5.48 15.12
CA VAL A 163 9.24 5.40 13.66
C VAL A 163 7.88 5.08 13.00
N CYS A 164 6.95 4.49 13.75
CA CYS A 164 5.67 4.07 13.23
C CYS A 164 4.79 5.28 12.89
N GLY A 165 4.20 5.27 11.69
CA GLY A 165 3.35 6.38 11.25
C GLY A 165 4.12 7.52 10.58
N THR A 166 5.45 7.44 10.47
CA THR A 166 6.26 8.50 9.85
C THR A 166 5.86 8.69 8.38
N SER A 167 5.54 9.91 7.95
CA SER A 167 5.17 10.14 6.55
C SER A 167 6.37 10.02 5.62
N ALA A 168 6.12 9.38 4.48
CA ALA A 168 7.06 9.19 3.39
C ALA A 168 6.49 9.84 2.13
N ARG A 169 7.37 10.48 1.34
CA ARG A 169 7.06 11.14 0.08
C ARG A 169 7.98 10.60 -1.00
N PHE A 170 7.38 10.21 -2.12
CA PHE A 170 8.08 9.89 -3.35
C PHE A 170 7.84 11.03 -4.34
N THR A 171 8.89 11.63 -4.85
CA THR A 171 8.80 12.60 -5.96
C THR A 171 9.25 11.92 -7.23
N MET A 172 8.39 11.96 -8.23
CA MET A 172 8.58 11.34 -9.52
C MET A 172 8.50 12.39 -10.60
N GLU A 173 9.17 12.16 -11.72
CA GLU A 173 9.16 13.02 -12.90
C GLU A 173 8.67 12.20 -14.09
N ALA A 174 7.62 12.68 -14.76
CA ALA A 174 7.12 12.04 -15.96
C ALA A 174 8.13 12.23 -17.10
N THR A 175 8.51 11.15 -17.77
CA THR A 175 9.48 11.20 -18.88
C THR A 175 8.95 12.00 -20.08
N SER A 176 7.62 12.10 -20.21
CA SER A 176 6.96 12.75 -21.34
C SER A 176 7.13 14.26 -21.38
N ASP A 177 7.08 14.93 -20.22
CA ASP A 177 6.98 16.39 -20.12
C ASP A 177 7.82 17.00 -18.99
N GLY A 178 8.57 16.18 -18.24
CA GLY A 178 9.33 16.63 -17.07
C GLY A 178 8.46 17.07 -15.89
N SER A 179 7.14 16.80 -15.94
CA SER A 179 6.25 17.18 -14.84
C SER A 179 6.57 16.34 -13.60
N THR A 180 6.66 17.01 -12.46
CA THR A 180 6.87 16.32 -11.18
C THR A 180 5.56 16.06 -10.48
N PHE A 181 5.42 14.87 -9.91
CA PHE A 181 4.27 14.51 -9.09
C PHE A 181 4.74 13.82 -7.81
N LYS A 182 3.97 14.04 -6.75
CA LYS A 182 4.28 13.57 -5.40
C LYS A 182 3.31 12.49 -4.99
N CYS A 183 3.85 11.40 -4.46
CA CYS A 183 3.08 10.29 -3.92
C CYS A 183 3.41 10.15 -2.45
N TYR A 184 2.37 9.89 -1.66
CA TYR A 184 2.51 9.81 -0.21
C TYR A 184 2.31 8.38 0.26
N SER A 185 3.07 8.00 1.27
CA SER A 185 2.92 6.77 2.03
C SER A 185 3.31 7.00 3.48
N THR A 186 3.31 5.94 4.27
CA THR A 186 3.66 5.95 5.68
C THR A 186 4.65 4.82 5.96
N ILE A 187 5.76 5.14 6.63
CA ILE A 187 6.64 4.15 7.24
C ILE A 187 5.84 3.49 8.36
N GLY A 188 5.55 2.21 8.18
CA GLY A 188 4.77 1.45 9.14
C GLY A 188 5.54 1.16 10.41
N GLY A 189 6.80 0.79 10.27
CA GLY A 189 7.69 0.45 11.38
C GLY A 189 9.00 -0.17 10.87
N LEU A 190 9.72 -0.79 11.78
CA LEU A 190 11.01 -1.45 11.55
C LEU A 190 10.85 -2.97 11.62
N ILE A 191 11.48 -3.67 10.68
CA ILE A 191 11.59 -5.12 10.66
C ILE A 191 13.05 -5.54 10.74
N LEU A 192 13.29 -6.76 11.21
CA LEU A 192 14.57 -7.44 11.10
C LEU A 192 14.53 -8.43 9.96
N VAL A 193 15.60 -8.46 9.17
CA VAL A 193 15.87 -9.43 8.11
C VAL A 193 17.29 -9.94 8.33
N ASP A 194 17.43 -11.20 8.77
CA ASP A 194 18.73 -11.82 9.07
C ASP A 194 19.63 -10.94 9.97
N GLY A 195 19.03 -10.31 10.98
CA GLY A 195 19.72 -9.44 11.95
C GLY A 195 19.98 -8.00 11.46
N ASN A 196 19.67 -7.70 10.20
CA ASN A 196 19.72 -6.34 9.65
C ASN A 196 18.36 -5.66 9.82
N LEU A 197 18.38 -4.37 10.15
CA LEU A 197 17.19 -3.59 10.41
C LEU A 197 16.76 -2.87 9.12
N PHE A 198 15.46 -2.81 8.86
CA PHE A 198 14.87 -2.08 7.73
C PHE A 198 13.60 -1.37 8.17
N ALA A 199 13.37 -0.14 7.69
CA ALA A 199 12.05 0.47 7.72
C ALA A 199 11.21 -0.06 6.57
N ILE A 200 9.91 -0.29 6.80
CA ILE A 200 8.99 -0.83 5.80
C ILE A 200 7.86 0.14 5.49
N THR A 201 7.55 0.29 4.20
CA THR A 201 6.38 0.99 3.66
C THR A 201 5.78 0.17 2.51
N THR A 202 4.77 0.69 1.82
CA THR A 202 4.15 0.07 0.64
C THR A 202 4.87 0.42 -0.67
N ALA A 203 4.99 -0.54 -1.59
CA ALA A 203 5.62 -0.35 -2.89
C ALA A 203 4.72 0.31 -3.92
N HIS A 204 3.39 0.20 -3.80
CA HIS A 204 2.47 0.80 -4.75
C HIS A 204 2.56 2.33 -4.82
N ALA A 205 3.15 2.96 -3.80
CA ALA A 205 3.45 4.39 -3.81
C ALA A 205 4.62 4.73 -4.75
N ILE A 206 5.43 3.72 -5.11
CA ILE A 206 6.58 3.76 -6.01
C ILE A 206 6.16 3.35 -7.44
N THR A 207 5.48 2.21 -7.57
CA THR A 207 5.34 1.49 -8.84
C THR A 207 4.17 1.94 -9.71
N LYS A 208 3.24 2.73 -9.16
CA LYS A 208 2.00 3.13 -9.85
C LYS A 208 2.24 3.98 -11.11
N TYR A 209 3.47 4.43 -11.36
CA TYR A 209 3.79 5.38 -12.42
C TYR A 209 4.94 4.94 -13.32
N GLY A 210 5.25 3.64 -13.32
CA GLY A 210 6.41 3.11 -14.02
C GLY A 210 7.67 3.22 -13.17
N MET A 211 8.54 2.24 -13.34
CA MET A 211 9.86 2.24 -12.72
C MET A 211 10.86 2.84 -13.71
N PRO A 212 11.79 3.71 -13.28
CA PRO A 212 12.92 4.07 -14.11
C PRO A 212 13.65 2.80 -14.57
N ASN A 213 14.16 2.81 -15.80
CA ASN A 213 14.96 1.71 -16.31
C ASN A 213 16.16 1.53 -15.34
N PRO A 214 16.53 0.32 -14.89
CA PRO A 214 17.65 0.13 -13.96
C PRO A 214 18.96 0.77 -14.42
N LYS A 215 19.16 0.92 -15.74
CA LYS A 215 20.33 1.60 -16.33
C LYS A 215 20.39 3.11 -16.05
N ASP A 216 19.25 3.68 -15.71
CA ASP A 216 19.05 5.09 -15.45
C ASP A 216 19.26 5.43 -13.96
N ILE A 217 19.33 4.39 -13.11
CA ILE A 217 19.66 4.50 -11.69
C ILE A 217 21.18 4.49 -11.57
N VAL A 218 21.81 5.63 -11.83
CA VAL A 218 23.23 5.82 -11.52
C VAL A 218 23.34 6.14 -10.03
N VAL A 219 23.75 5.15 -9.24
CA VAL A 219 24.22 5.39 -7.86
C VAL A 219 25.60 6.02 -7.98
N ASP A 220 25.67 7.34 -7.85
CA ASP A 220 26.96 8.02 -7.85
C ASP A 220 27.75 7.60 -6.60
N GLY A 221 28.66 6.64 -6.79
CA GLY A 221 29.54 6.11 -5.76
C GLY A 221 30.73 7.02 -5.44
N THR A 222 30.75 8.25 -5.95
CA THR A 222 31.86 9.18 -5.75
C THR A 222 31.45 10.40 -4.93
N ASN A 223 31.87 10.35 -3.66
CA ASN A 223 31.80 11.37 -2.60
C ASN A 223 30.51 11.41 -1.79
N GLY A 224 30.67 11.13 -0.48
CA GLY A 224 29.62 11.15 0.51
C GLY A 224 28.91 12.50 0.58
N ASP A 225 27.63 12.43 0.90
CA ASP A 225 26.72 13.54 1.19
C ASP A 225 26.08 14.19 -0.04
N THR A 226 25.32 13.40 -0.84
CA THR A 226 23.95 13.70 -1.32
C THR A 226 23.53 12.62 -2.33
N TYR A 227 22.49 11.83 -2.01
CA TYR A 227 21.93 10.85 -2.95
C TYR A 227 20.95 11.53 -3.92
N ALA A 228 21.46 12.12 -5.00
CA ALA A 228 20.64 12.56 -6.12
C ALA A 228 20.72 11.53 -7.25
N ILE A 229 19.60 10.89 -7.59
CA ILE A 229 19.50 10.03 -8.78
C ILE A 229 19.42 10.96 -9.99
N THR A 230 20.48 10.99 -10.81
CA THR A 230 20.54 11.85 -12.00
C THR A 230 20.36 11.00 -13.25
N THR A 231 19.26 11.20 -13.96
CA THR A 231 18.96 10.56 -15.24
C THR A 231 19.50 11.39 -16.39
N THR A 232 20.45 10.86 -17.17
CA THR A 232 20.90 11.49 -18.42
C THR A 232 20.33 10.77 -19.62
N HIS A 233 19.28 11.30 -20.27
CA HIS A 233 18.89 10.87 -21.60
C HIS A 233 18.44 12.00 -22.54
N ALA A 234 18.88 11.85 -23.81
CA ALA A 234 18.71 12.77 -24.91
C ALA A 234 17.31 12.68 -25.53
N VAL A 235 16.69 13.84 -25.74
CA VAL A 235 15.33 14.03 -26.26
C VAL A 235 15.29 13.78 -27.78
N THR A 236 14.53 12.79 -28.23
CA THR A 236 14.05 12.72 -29.62
C THR A 236 12.63 13.27 -29.69
N LYS A 237 12.48 14.39 -30.40
CA LYS A 237 11.22 15.13 -30.57
C LYS A 237 10.19 14.32 -31.34
N TYR A 238 9.02 14.14 -30.75
CA TYR A 238 7.76 13.96 -31.46
C TYR A 238 6.72 14.91 -30.89
N GLU A 239 6.08 15.70 -31.76
CA GLU A 239 4.98 16.59 -31.39
C GLU A 239 3.69 15.76 -31.26
N VAL A 240 3.07 15.83 -30.08
CA VAL A 240 1.74 15.26 -29.76
C VAL A 240 0.83 16.43 -29.40
N PRO A 241 -0.44 16.46 -29.85
CA PRO A 241 -1.29 17.64 -29.75
C PRO A 241 -1.82 17.91 -28.33
N ASP A 242 -2.02 19.20 -28.07
CA ASP A 242 -2.34 19.89 -26.81
C ASP A 242 -3.57 19.32 -26.05
N PRO A 243 -3.40 18.82 -24.80
CA PRO A 243 -4.51 18.50 -23.91
C PRO A 243 -4.73 19.62 -22.87
N GLN A 244 -5.30 20.74 -23.31
CA GLN A 244 -5.96 21.69 -22.40
C GLN A 244 -7.26 21.05 -21.88
N ASP A 245 -7.18 20.30 -20.76
CA ASP A 245 -8.25 20.16 -19.74
C ASP A 245 -8.00 19.02 -18.71
N MET A 246 -6.77 18.91 -18.17
CA MET A 246 -6.53 18.15 -16.93
C MET A 246 -5.62 18.91 -15.97
N VAL A 247 -6.02 20.12 -15.58
CA VAL A 247 -5.44 20.81 -14.44
C VAL A 247 -6.17 20.38 -13.17
N ILE A 248 -5.60 19.38 -12.47
CA ILE A 248 -5.72 19.28 -11.01
C ILE A 248 -4.30 19.15 -10.44
N ASN A 249 -3.51 20.21 -10.60
CA ASN A 249 -2.25 20.45 -9.88
C ASN A 249 -2.52 21.15 -8.53
N ARG A 250 -3.52 20.67 -7.78
CA ARG A 250 -3.84 21.18 -6.44
C ARG A 250 -3.97 20.05 -5.43
N THR A 251 -2.93 19.23 -5.29
CA THR A 251 -2.54 18.83 -3.93
C THR A 251 -1.73 19.98 -3.36
N ASP A 252 -2.46 21.05 -3.01
CA ASP A 252 -1.92 22.10 -2.20
C ASP A 252 -1.54 21.43 -0.88
N ASP A 253 -0.23 21.31 -0.61
CA ASP A 253 0.32 20.78 0.64
C ASP A 253 -0.32 21.46 1.87
N SER A 254 -1.01 22.60 1.68
CA SER A 254 -1.69 23.42 2.66
C SER A 254 -2.82 22.73 3.44
N SER A 255 -3.63 21.86 2.84
CA SER A 255 -4.87 21.36 3.50
C SER A 255 -4.66 20.13 4.39
N VAL A 256 -3.72 19.26 4.04
CA VAL A 256 -3.33 18.12 4.89
C VAL A 256 -2.42 18.59 6.04
N LEU A 257 -1.83 19.79 5.95
CA LEU A 257 -0.69 20.22 6.79
C LEU A 257 -0.89 21.54 7.54
N SER A 258 -2.11 22.08 7.67
CA SER A 258 -2.35 23.43 8.21
C SER A 258 -2.11 23.61 9.73
N GLY A 259 -1.43 22.67 10.40
CA GLY A 259 -1.11 22.72 11.84
C GLY A 259 0.31 23.21 12.14
N SER A 260 0.50 24.53 12.18
CA SER A 260 1.50 25.36 12.91
C SER A 260 2.97 24.96 13.16
N HIS A 261 3.50 23.83 12.67
CA HIS A 261 4.94 23.59 12.59
C HIS A 261 5.21 22.93 11.25
N VAL A 262 5.68 23.72 10.27
CA VAL A 262 6.07 23.19 8.96
C VAL A 262 7.24 22.24 9.18
N ARG A 263 6.93 20.94 9.27
CA ARG A 263 7.92 19.87 9.41
C ARG A 263 8.66 19.73 8.08
N GLU A 264 9.97 19.84 8.14
CA GLU A 264 10.85 19.69 6.99
C GLU A 264 10.85 18.24 6.49
N TRP A 265 10.94 18.08 5.18
CA TRP A 265 11.13 16.78 4.54
C TRP A 265 12.62 16.52 4.46
N GLU A 266 13.06 15.37 4.94
CA GLU A 266 14.47 14.99 4.92
C GLU A 266 14.70 13.99 3.78
N PRO A 267 15.71 14.21 2.91
CA PRO A 267 16.10 13.24 1.90
C PRO A 267 16.48 11.91 2.54
N SER A 268 16.00 10.82 1.94
CA SER A 268 16.31 9.45 2.33
C SER A 268 16.78 8.67 1.11
N PRO A 269 17.79 7.78 1.25
CA PRO A 269 18.06 6.72 0.29
C PRO A 269 16.78 6.06 -0.21
N PHE A 270 16.71 5.87 -1.52
CA PHE A 270 15.59 5.20 -2.16
C PHE A 270 15.44 3.76 -1.61
N PRO A 271 14.22 3.19 -1.54
CA PRO A 271 14.05 1.81 -1.12
C PRO A 271 14.90 0.83 -1.94
N ASN A 272 15.77 0.10 -1.26
CA ASN A 272 16.74 -0.80 -1.90
C ASN A 272 16.10 -2.14 -2.30
N ALA A 273 14.97 -2.52 -1.71
CA ALA A 273 14.22 -3.69 -2.15
C ALA A 273 12.73 -3.42 -2.03
N PHE A 274 11.96 -3.77 -3.07
CA PHE A 274 10.52 -3.64 -3.04
C PHE A 274 9.86 -4.62 -4.01
N ALA A 275 8.61 -4.97 -3.73
CA ALA A 275 7.79 -5.80 -4.60
C ALA A 275 6.35 -5.31 -4.64
N TYR A 276 5.76 -5.33 -5.84
CA TYR A 276 4.39 -4.94 -6.10
C TYR A 276 3.77 -5.80 -7.22
N LEU A 277 2.71 -6.54 -6.91
CA LEU A 277 1.90 -7.31 -7.87
C LEU A 277 2.72 -8.17 -8.86
N GLY A 278 3.70 -8.91 -8.35
CA GLY A 278 4.55 -9.82 -9.13
C GLY A 278 5.82 -9.18 -9.70
N ASP A 279 5.89 -7.85 -9.76
CA ASP A 279 7.15 -7.16 -10.02
C ASP A 279 7.95 -7.04 -8.72
N ALA A 280 9.26 -7.25 -8.80
CA ALA A 280 10.15 -7.09 -7.66
C ALA A 280 11.52 -6.58 -8.09
N TYR A 281 12.14 -5.82 -7.20
CA TYR A 281 13.43 -5.18 -7.41
C TYR A 281 14.29 -5.34 -6.16
N ILE A 282 15.58 -5.61 -6.36
CA ILE A 282 16.59 -5.68 -5.32
C ILE A 282 17.80 -4.90 -5.82
N GLN A 283 18.22 -3.89 -5.05
CA GLN A 283 19.32 -2.98 -5.36
C GLN A 283 19.17 -2.34 -6.76
N GLY A 284 17.94 -1.92 -7.08
CA GLY A 284 17.59 -1.35 -8.39
C GLY A 284 17.48 -2.36 -9.54
N VAL A 285 17.83 -3.63 -9.34
CA VAL A 285 17.76 -4.68 -10.36
C VAL A 285 16.41 -5.40 -10.29
N LYS A 286 15.72 -5.48 -11.43
CA LYS A 286 14.47 -6.24 -11.55
C LYS A 286 14.76 -7.74 -11.39
N VAL A 287 13.93 -8.42 -10.60
CA VAL A 287 13.99 -9.88 -10.46
C VAL A 287 13.19 -10.53 -11.59
N ASP A 288 13.84 -11.38 -12.40
CA ASP A 288 13.26 -11.93 -13.64
C ASP A 288 12.03 -12.84 -13.44
N LYS A 289 11.84 -13.37 -12.23
CA LYS A 289 10.70 -14.25 -11.92
C LYS A 289 9.91 -13.67 -10.74
N PRO A 290 8.56 -13.65 -10.82
CA PRO A 290 7.73 -13.29 -9.69
C PRO A 290 7.96 -14.30 -8.58
N ILE A 291 8.68 -13.88 -7.53
CA ILE A 291 8.89 -14.70 -6.33
C ILE A 291 7.60 -14.70 -5.49
N VAL A 292 6.77 -13.65 -5.62
CA VAL A 292 5.53 -13.45 -4.89
C VAL A 292 4.51 -12.69 -5.74
N ASP A 293 3.39 -13.36 -6.06
CA ASP A 293 2.37 -12.83 -6.97
C ASP A 293 1.63 -11.61 -6.41
N ALA A 294 1.47 -11.55 -5.09
CA ALA A 294 0.63 -10.57 -4.38
C ALA A 294 1.41 -9.85 -3.26
N ALA A 295 2.61 -9.35 -3.56
CA ALA A 295 3.38 -8.52 -2.65
C ALA A 295 3.05 -7.03 -2.81
N ASP A 296 3.18 -6.28 -1.72
CA ASP A 296 3.21 -4.82 -1.72
C ASP A 296 4.03 -4.33 -0.52
N PHE A 297 5.34 -4.17 -0.70
CA PHE A 297 6.21 -3.63 0.33
C PHE A 297 7.46 -3.01 -0.29
N ALA A 298 8.01 -2.00 0.38
CA ALA A 298 9.29 -1.39 0.08
C ALA A 298 10.12 -1.24 1.36
N LEU A 299 11.40 -1.62 1.28
CA LEU A 299 12.36 -1.62 2.38
C LEU A 299 13.32 -0.46 2.24
N VAL A 300 13.39 0.35 3.29
CA VAL A 300 14.24 1.52 3.42
C VAL A 300 15.31 1.22 4.46
N GLU A 301 16.56 1.57 4.17
CA GLU A 301 17.63 1.38 5.13
C GLU A 301 17.51 2.37 6.31
N PRO A 302 17.61 1.92 7.58
CA PRO A 302 17.38 2.78 8.74
C PRO A 302 18.41 3.89 8.90
N LYS A 303 19.60 3.77 8.31
CA LYS A 303 20.62 4.82 8.29
C LYS A 303 20.11 6.13 7.66
N SER A 304 19.05 6.04 6.86
CA SER A 304 18.32 7.18 6.31
C SER A 304 17.55 8.00 7.34
N LEU A 305 17.20 7.41 8.48
CA LEU A 305 16.40 8.04 9.52
C LEU A 305 17.33 8.69 10.53
N ARG A 306 17.50 10.02 10.45
CA ARG A 306 18.37 10.80 11.36
C ARG A 306 18.11 10.51 12.83
N LYS A 307 16.85 10.22 13.17
CA LYS A 307 16.43 9.79 14.50
C LYS A 307 15.67 8.48 14.35
N LEU A 308 16.42 7.38 14.37
CA LEU A 308 15.83 6.06 14.33
C LEU A 308 15.01 5.82 15.60
N GLY A 309 13.69 5.95 15.48
CA GLY A 309 12.73 5.67 16.54
C GLY A 309 12.67 4.20 16.95
N TYR A 310 11.87 3.89 17.96
CA TYR A 310 11.39 2.52 18.20
C TYR A 310 10.08 2.25 17.47
N ASN A 311 9.69 0.98 17.38
CA ASN A 311 8.34 0.61 16.95
C ASN A 311 7.35 0.88 18.09
N THR A 312 6.90 2.12 18.22
CA THR A 312 5.95 2.50 19.27
C THR A 312 4.75 3.25 18.72
N TYR A 313 3.62 3.21 19.41
CA TYR A 313 2.43 3.96 19.02
C TYR A 313 1.76 4.57 20.24
N GLN A 314 1.08 5.69 20.05
CA GLN A 314 0.36 6.35 21.14
C GLN A 314 -0.98 5.68 21.38
N ILE A 315 -1.32 5.47 22.66
CA ILE A 315 -2.67 5.05 23.06
C ILE A 315 -3.53 6.30 23.27
N GLU A 316 -4.73 6.29 22.70
CA GLU A 316 -5.69 7.39 22.84
C GLU A 316 -6.01 7.70 24.31
N GLY A 317 -5.92 8.98 24.67
CA GLY A 317 -6.18 9.47 26.03
C GLY A 317 -4.98 9.40 26.98
N TRP A 318 -3.82 8.91 26.51
CA TRP A 318 -2.61 8.78 27.30
C TRP A 318 -1.44 9.52 26.65
N SER A 319 -0.54 10.04 27.48
CA SER A 319 0.81 10.46 27.06
C SER A 319 1.77 9.26 26.93
N HIS A 320 1.25 8.03 27.02
CA HIS A 320 2.03 6.81 27.00
C HIS A 320 2.12 6.22 25.59
N PHE A 321 3.30 5.68 25.29
CA PHE A 321 3.61 4.97 24.07
C PHE A 321 3.75 3.49 24.37
N GLU A 322 3.07 2.64 23.60
CA GLU A 322 3.22 1.20 23.66
C GLU A 322 4.17 0.71 22.57
N ALA A 323 5.01 -0.27 22.90
CA ALA A 323 5.90 -0.90 21.94
C ALA A 323 5.18 -2.02 21.17
N VAL A 324 5.46 -2.11 19.87
CA VAL A 324 5.05 -3.25 19.04
C VAL A 324 6.07 -4.37 19.25
N SER A 325 5.64 -5.44 19.92
CA SER A 325 6.53 -6.52 20.38
C SER A 325 6.66 -7.69 19.41
N GLY A 326 5.78 -7.78 18.42
CA GLY A 326 5.68 -8.90 17.48
C GLY A 326 4.52 -8.70 16.52
N TYR A 327 4.02 -9.80 15.95
CA TYR A 327 2.83 -9.79 15.10
C TYR A 327 1.83 -10.89 15.51
N ILE A 328 0.59 -10.75 15.05
CA ILE A 328 -0.46 -11.75 15.23
C ILE A 328 -0.53 -12.60 13.95
N PRO A 329 -0.39 -13.95 14.03
CA PRO A 329 -0.56 -14.83 12.87
C PRO A 329 -1.92 -14.62 12.19
N THR A 330 -1.99 -14.81 10.87
CA THR A 330 -3.21 -14.53 10.10
C THR A 330 -4.41 -15.35 10.59
N SER A 331 -4.16 -16.60 11.02
CA SER A 331 -5.17 -17.50 11.59
C SER A 331 -5.68 -17.07 12.96
N GLU A 332 -4.94 -16.22 13.68
CA GLU A 332 -5.28 -15.73 15.01
C GLU A 332 -5.86 -14.31 14.99
N LEU A 333 -5.90 -13.65 13.82
CA LEU A 333 -6.50 -12.33 13.66
C LEU A 333 -8.02 -12.40 13.92
N LYS A 334 -8.44 -11.74 14.99
CA LYS A 334 -9.84 -11.67 15.43
C LYS A 334 -10.43 -10.31 15.10
N SER A 335 -11.74 -10.26 14.92
CA SER A 335 -12.46 -8.99 14.92
C SER A 335 -12.30 -8.29 16.27
N GLY A 336 -12.11 -6.98 16.27
CA GLY A 336 -11.94 -6.22 17.50
C GLY A 336 -11.34 -4.85 17.23
N ASP A 337 -11.14 -4.08 18.29
CA ASP A 337 -10.57 -2.75 18.18
C ASP A 337 -9.10 -2.82 17.76
N VAL A 338 -8.72 -1.87 16.90
CA VAL A 338 -7.36 -1.73 16.39
C VAL A 338 -6.93 -0.27 16.38
N THR A 339 -5.62 -0.07 16.48
CA THR A 339 -4.98 1.24 16.34
C THR A 339 -4.19 1.28 15.05
N ILE A 340 -4.40 2.30 14.24
CA ILE A 340 -3.65 2.55 13.00
C ILE A 340 -2.59 3.61 13.32
N CYS A 341 -1.32 3.26 13.16
CA CYS A 341 -0.19 4.14 13.44
C CYS A 341 -0.07 5.21 12.34
N THR A 342 -0.42 6.46 12.65
CA THR A 342 -0.37 7.59 11.71
C THR A 342 0.64 8.64 12.15
N ASN A 343 1.00 9.54 11.24
CA ASN A 343 1.86 10.71 11.51
C ASN A 343 1.23 11.66 12.55
N ASP A 344 -0.10 11.70 12.62
CA ASP A 344 -0.79 12.55 13.59
C ASP A 344 -0.76 11.90 14.97
N TYR A 345 0.39 12.04 15.64
CA TYR A 345 0.61 11.52 16.99
C TYR A 345 -0.47 12.01 17.96
N ARG A 346 -1.07 13.19 17.73
CA ARG A 346 -2.08 13.73 18.64
C ARG A 346 -3.36 12.90 18.66
N LEU A 347 -3.67 12.18 17.58
CA LEU A 347 -4.91 11.42 17.43
C LEU A 347 -4.63 10.14 16.62
N PRO A 348 -4.18 9.04 17.28
CA PRO A 348 -4.04 7.76 16.60
C PRO A 348 -5.38 7.38 15.96
N MET A 349 -5.35 6.95 14.70
CA MET A 349 -6.59 6.58 14.01
C MET A 349 -7.08 5.24 14.56
N LYS A 350 -8.34 5.20 14.98
CA LYS A 350 -8.98 3.99 15.51
C LYS A 350 -9.88 3.35 14.46
N GLY A 351 -9.99 2.03 14.57
CA GLY A 351 -10.96 1.27 13.81
C GLY A 351 -11.32 -0.04 14.50
N THR A 352 -12.20 -0.79 13.88
CA THR A 352 -12.59 -2.12 14.30
C THR A 352 -12.28 -3.07 13.14
N MET A 353 -11.40 -4.04 13.38
CA MET A 353 -11.15 -5.12 12.43
C MET A 353 -12.45 -5.93 12.26
N VAL A 354 -12.87 -6.08 11.02
CA VAL A 354 -14.05 -6.85 10.64
C VAL A 354 -13.67 -8.32 10.54
N GLU A 355 -14.59 -9.19 10.94
CA GLU A 355 -14.42 -10.64 10.87
C GLU A 355 -14.35 -11.13 9.42
N GLY A 356 -13.49 -12.13 9.17
CA GLY A 356 -13.33 -12.75 7.86
C GLY A 356 -12.20 -12.16 7.02
N ASP A 357 -12.05 -12.69 5.80
CA ASP A 357 -11.14 -12.17 4.79
C ASP A 357 -11.90 -11.27 3.81
N ALA A 358 -11.22 -10.24 3.31
CA ALA A 358 -11.70 -9.34 2.30
C ALA A 358 -10.78 -9.44 1.07
N PRO A 359 -11.09 -10.30 0.09
CA PRO A 359 -10.28 -10.36 -1.13
C PRO A 359 -10.46 -9.07 -1.94
N ILE A 360 -9.36 -8.50 -2.39
CA ILE A 360 -9.34 -7.38 -3.33
C ILE A 360 -8.64 -7.83 -4.61
N ILE A 361 -9.04 -7.27 -5.74
CA ILE A 361 -8.42 -7.57 -7.03
C ILE A 361 -7.75 -6.31 -7.55
N VAL A 362 -6.44 -6.38 -7.75
CA VAL A 362 -5.62 -5.25 -8.23
C VAL A 362 -4.72 -5.75 -9.34
N GLY A 363 -4.78 -5.11 -10.51
CA GLY A 363 -3.97 -5.52 -11.67
C GLY A 363 -4.24 -6.95 -12.15
N GLY A 364 -5.41 -7.53 -11.85
CA GLY A 364 -5.74 -8.93 -12.14
C GLY A 364 -5.26 -9.94 -11.09
N VAL A 365 -4.44 -9.52 -10.12
CA VAL A 365 -3.99 -10.32 -8.98
C VAL A 365 -5.02 -10.25 -7.86
N VAL A 366 -5.30 -11.39 -7.22
CA VAL A 366 -6.14 -11.46 -6.03
C VAL A 366 -5.24 -11.32 -4.79
N MET A 367 -5.52 -10.33 -3.96
CA MET A 367 -4.87 -10.16 -2.65
C MET A 367 -5.86 -10.50 -1.55
N ILE A 368 -5.48 -11.40 -0.65
CA ILE A 368 -6.27 -11.70 0.55
C ILE A 368 -5.92 -10.66 1.62
N THR A 369 -6.89 -9.82 1.98
CA THR A 369 -6.71 -8.75 2.97
C THR A 369 -7.66 -8.92 4.15
N LYS A 370 -7.44 -8.18 5.23
CA LYS A 370 -8.45 -7.95 6.27
C LYS A 370 -9.05 -6.57 6.10
N MET A 371 -10.30 -6.42 6.50
CA MET A 371 -10.99 -5.14 6.45
C MET A 371 -11.05 -4.51 7.84
N ILE A 372 -10.85 -3.20 7.92
CA ILE A 372 -11.00 -2.40 9.12
C ILE A 372 -12.05 -1.34 8.86
N GLU A 373 -13.03 -1.27 9.72
CA GLU A 373 -13.99 -0.18 9.76
C GLU A 373 -13.40 0.98 10.55
N VAL A 374 -13.33 2.17 9.97
CA VAL A 374 -12.73 3.37 10.59
C VAL A 374 -13.76 4.45 10.84
N THR A 375 -13.58 5.24 11.90
CA THR A 375 -14.54 6.30 12.26
C THR A 375 -14.49 7.51 11.33
N LYS A 376 -13.40 7.68 10.60
CA LYS A 376 -13.17 8.79 9.66
C LYS A 376 -12.64 8.24 8.34
N PRO A 377 -13.05 8.81 7.20
CA PRO A 377 -12.47 8.45 5.91
C PRO A 377 -10.94 8.54 5.93
N ALA A 378 -10.29 7.60 5.25
CA ALA A 378 -8.85 7.56 5.16
C ALA A 378 -8.32 8.77 4.39
N ALA A 379 -7.31 9.45 4.95
CA ALA A 379 -6.57 10.46 4.22
C ALA A 379 -5.62 9.77 3.20
N PRO A 380 -5.31 10.43 2.07
CA PRO A 380 -4.22 10.02 1.21
C PRO A 380 -2.89 9.90 2.00
N GLY A 381 -2.05 8.95 1.62
CA GLY A 381 -0.76 8.68 2.26
C GLY A 381 -0.80 7.69 3.42
N LEU A 382 -1.98 7.19 3.82
CA LEU A 382 -2.09 6.22 4.91
C LEU A 382 -1.53 4.83 4.56
N SER A 383 -1.35 4.53 3.26
CA SER A 383 -0.70 3.29 2.81
C SER A 383 0.66 3.09 3.49
N GLY A 384 0.91 1.89 3.98
CA GLY A 384 2.12 1.57 4.74
C GLY A 384 1.97 1.73 6.26
N SER A 385 0.91 2.39 6.74
CA SER A 385 0.63 2.48 8.17
C SER A 385 0.45 1.10 8.80
N TRP A 386 1.11 0.86 9.93
CA TRP A 386 0.89 -0.35 10.71
C TRP A 386 -0.45 -0.31 11.43
N VAL A 387 -1.07 -1.48 11.56
CA VAL A 387 -2.28 -1.68 12.35
C VAL A 387 -1.95 -2.62 13.50
N VAL A 388 -2.24 -2.19 14.72
CA VAL A 388 -1.84 -2.84 15.96
C VAL A 388 -3.05 -3.20 16.80
N GLN A 389 -3.00 -4.38 17.42
CA GLN A 389 -3.95 -4.87 18.43
C GLN A 389 -3.14 -5.47 19.57
N ASP A 390 -3.42 -5.06 20.81
CA ASP A 390 -2.76 -5.56 22.03
C ASP A 390 -1.22 -5.55 21.95
N GLY A 391 -0.63 -4.46 21.44
CA GLY A 391 0.82 -4.33 21.29
C GLY A 391 1.47 -5.23 20.23
N LYS A 392 0.67 -5.83 19.34
CA LYS A 392 1.14 -6.69 18.24
C LYS A 392 0.64 -6.22 16.87
N LEU A 393 1.53 -6.30 15.88
CA LEU A 393 1.24 -5.96 14.50
C LEU A 393 0.22 -6.93 13.90
N CYS A 394 -0.92 -6.41 13.47
CA CYS A 394 -1.93 -7.16 12.73
C CYS A 394 -1.64 -7.21 11.24
N GLY A 395 -1.17 -6.08 10.69
CA GLY A 395 -0.89 -5.93 9.28
C GLY A 395 -0.61 -4.48 8.88
N VAL A 396 -0.61 -4.23 7.58
CA VAL A 396 -0.23 -2.95 7.01
C VAL A 396 -1.33 -2.44 6.09
N VAL A 397 -1.71 -1.18 6.26
CA VAL A 397 -2.71 -0.51 5.41
C VAL A 397 -2.23 -0.54 3.96
N TYR A 398 -3.04 -1.16 3.11
CA TYR A 398 -2.80 -1.32 1.69
C TYR A 398 -3.66 -0.35 0.87
N ALA A 399 -4.96 -0.37 1.12
CA ALA A 399 -5.93 0.43 0.39
C ALA A 399 -7.03 0.94 1.32
N GLY A 400 -7.78 1.90 0.83
CA GLY A 400 -8.97 2.41 1.48
C GLY A 400 -9.82 3.08 0.43
N ASN A 401 -10.88 3.78 0.82
CA ASN A 401 -11.62 4.57 -0.14
C ASN A 401 -12.12 5.83 0.56
N ALA A 402 -11.89 6.98 -0.05
CA ALA A 402 -12.23 8.27 0.55
C ALA A 402 -13.75 8.44 0.82
N SER A 403 -14.57 7.61 0.17
CA SER A 403 -16.04 7.63 0.25
C SER A 403 -16.61 6.58 1.21
N ILE A 404 -15.87 5.55 1.59
CA ILE A 404 -16.35 4.50 2.52
C ILE A 404 -15.42 4.41 3.74
N PRO A 405 -15.96 4.17 4.94
CA PRO A 405 -15.20 4.08 6.18
C PRO A 405 -14.46 2.74 6.31
N TYR A 406 -13.85 2.23 5.23
CA TYR A 406 -13.17 0.94 5.23
C TYR A 406 -11.73 1.08 4.74
N LEU A 407 -10.84 0.45 5.49
CA LEU A 407 -9.45 0.20 5.13
C LEU A 407 -9.25 -1.28 4.88
N TYR A 408 -8.29 -1.61 4.03
CA TYR A 408 -7.86 -2.95 3.74
C TYR A 408 -6.40 -3.08 4.16
N ILE A 409 -6.09 -4.13 4.93
CA ILE A 409 -4.73 -4.41 5.37
C ILE A 409 -4.22 -5.73 4.79
N THR A 410 -2.95 -5.76 4.42
CA THR A 410 -2.23 -7.01 4.21
C THR A 410 -1.84 -7.56 5.59
N PRO A 411 -2.23 -8.79 5.96
CA PRO A 411 -1.80 -9.41 7.21
C PRO A 411 -0.28 -9.39 7.37
N ALA A 412 0.18 -9.15 8.59
CA ALA A 412 1.60 -8.99 8.90
C ALA A 412 2.42 -10.22 8.49
N GLU A 413 1.93 -11.41 8.81
CA GLU A 413 2.54 -12.69 8.44
C GLU A 413 2.76 -12.80 6.92
N ILE A 414 1.74 -12.49 6.12
CA ILE A 414 1.81 -12.54 4.66
C ILE A 414 2.87 -11.56 4.14
N MET A 415 2.88 -10.33 4.66
CA MET A 415 3.89 -9.33 4.28
C MET A 415 5.31 -9.78 4.64
N LEU A 416 5.55 -10.26 5.87
CA LEU A 416 6.87 -10.71 6.32
C LEU A 416 7.36 -11.95 5.56
N GLU A 417 6.47 -12.89 5.26
CA GLU A 417 6.77 -14.04 4.40
C GLU A 417 7.11 -13.61 2.96
N ASN A 418 6.44 -12.58 2.43
CA ASN A 418 6.78 -12.04 1.12
C ASN A 418 8.17 -11.38 1.11
N VAL A 419 8.53 -10.64 2.15
CA VAL A 419 9.88 -10.09 2.34
C VAL A 419 10.90 -11.23 2.40
N LYS A 420 10.65 -12.24 3.23
CA LYS A 420 11.52 -13.40 3.41
C LYS A 420 11.79 -14.11 2.10
N LYS A 421 10.74 -14.39 1.31
CA LYS A 421 10.84 -15.04 0.01
C LYS A 421 11.64 -14.20 -0.98
N LEU A 422 11.33 -12.90 -1.12
CA LEU A 422 12.03 -12.02 -2.05
C LEU A 422 13.53 -11.98 -1.78
N LEU A 423 13.91 -11.84 -0.52
CA LEU A 423 15.31 -11.68 -0.13
C LEU A 423 16.05 -13.00 0.06
N GLY A 424 15.37 -14.15 -0.03
CA GLY A 424 15.95 -15.45 0.27
C GLY A 424 16.42 -15.58 1.73
N SER A 425 15.81 -14.82 2.63
CA SER A 425 16.27 -14.68 4.02
C SER A 425 15.88 -15.86 4.90
N GLY A 426 16.71 -16.17 5.89
CA GLY A 426 16.43 -17.21 6.88
C GLY A 426 15.37 -16.77 7.88
N THR A 427 15.44 -15.50 8.31
CA THR A 427 14.61 -14.92 9.35
C THR A 427 14.10 -13.54 8.96
N VAL A 428 12.80 -13.32 9.15
CA VAL A 428 12.17 -12.00 9.02
C VAL A 428 11.17 -11.82 10.17
N GLY A 429 11.17 -10.67 10.82
CA GLY A 429 10.28 -10.41 11.96
C GLY A 429 10.15 -8.93 12.31
N VAL A 430 9.19 -8.61 13.17
CA VAL A 430 9.04 -7.25 13.73
C VAL A 430 10.24 -6.95 14.64
N ALA A 431 10.87 -5.79 14.45
CA ALA A 431 11.98 -5.38 15.30
C ALA A 431 11.47 -4.98 16.69
N THR A 432 11.99 -5.62 17.74
CA THR A 432 11.69 -5.28 19.14
C THR A 432 12.57 -4.12 19.61
N ALA A 433 12.17 -3.46 20.71
CA ALA A 433 12.98 -2.41 21.32
C ALA A 433 14.41 -2.87 21.60
N GLN A 434 14.58 -4.07 22.17
CA GLN A 434 15.89 -4.67 22.42
C GLN A 434 16.72 -4.77 21.13
N SER A 435 16.15 -5.34 20.07
CA SER A 435 16.88 -5.53 18.82
C SER A 435 17.26 -4.22 18.13
N ILE A 436 16.41 -3.19 18.26
CA ILE A 436 16.68 -1.85 17.75
C ILE A 436 17.84 -1.23 18.55
N SER A 437 17.83 -1.35 19.88
CA SER A 437 18.94 -0.88 20.72
C SER A 437 20.26 -1.59 20.41
N GLU A 438 20.23 -2.91 20.24
CA GLU A 438 21.41 -3.69 19.85
C GLU A 438 21.93 -3.28 18.46
N TRP A 439 21.04 -3.06 17.49
CA TRP A 439 21.42 -2.56 16.17
C TRP A 439 22.05 -1.17 16.27
N LYS A 440 21.44 -0.26 17.05
CA LYS A 440 21.99 1.09 17.30
C LYS A 440 23.42 0.98 17.85
N LEU A 441 23.63 0.18 18.90
CA LEU A 441 24.95 -0.03 19.53
C LEU A 441 26.01 -0.51 18.54
N ARG A 442 25.66 -1.45 17.64
CA ARG A 442 26.60 -1.96 16.62
C ARG A 442 26.96 -0.91 15.56
N ASN A 443 26.09 0.06 15.30
CA ASN A 443 26.25 1.04 14.21
C ASN A 443 26.69 2.44 14.68
N VAL A 444 26.82 2.70 15.99
CA VAL A 444 27.31 4.01 16.50
C VAL A 444 28.71 4.34 15.99
N HIS A 445 29.55 3.34 15.76
CA HIS A 445 30.95 3.53 15.36
C HIS A 445 31.16 4.01 13.92
N ASP A 446 30.15 3.89 13.04
CA ASP A 446 30.25 4.35 11.64
C ASP A 446 30.11 5.87 11.50
N HIS A 447 29.45 6.54 12.45
CA HIS A 447 29.09 7.96 12.30
C HIS A 447 30.09 8.94 12.92
N THR A 448 31.05 8.48 13.73
CA THR A 448 31.94 9.39 14.49
C THR A 448 33.31 9.65 13.87
N PHE A 449 33.67 9.01 12.75
CA PHE A 449 35.04 9.09 12.21
C PHE A 449 35.21 9.95 10.93
N GLY A 450 34.14 10.57 10.41
CA GLY A 450 34.19 11.29 9.12
C GLY A 450 34.50 12.79 9.17
N SER A 451 34.53 13.45 10.33
CA SER A 451 34.45 14.93 10.38
C SER A 451 35.64 15.67 11.03
N SER A 452 36.82 15.07 11.21
CA SER A 452 37.92 15.78 11.91
C SER A 452 39.35 15.58 11.36
N ALA A 453 39.57 15.54 10.05
CA ALA A 453 40.95 15.64 9.53
C ALA A 453 41.03 16.09 8.05
N TYR A 454 40.75 17.36 7.78
CA TYR A 454 41.34 18.06 6.64
C TYR A 454 41.63 19.53 7.00
N GLU A 455 42.53 19.72 7.98
CA GLU A 455 43.38 20.92 7.96
C GLU A 455 44.49 20.65 6.92
N SER A 456 44.30 21.25 5.76
CA SER A 456 45.21 21.23 4.62
C SER A 456 46.52 21.93 4.96
N SER A 457 47.60 21.17 5.05
CA SER A 457 48.96 21.68 4.81
C SER A 457 49.49 21.04 3.53
N SER A 458 49.43 21.79 2.42
CA SER A 458 50.06 21.44 1.14
C SER A 458 51.57 21.25 1.30
N PRO A 459 52.14 20.29 0.54
CA PRO A 459 53.35 20.60 -0.18
C PRO A 459 53.22 20.31 -1.68
N ASP A 460 53.75 21.23 -2.46
CA ASP A 460 53.93 21.17 -3.91
C ASP A 460 54.53 19.83 -4.38
N VAL A 461 53.88 19.20 -5.35
CA VAL A 461 54.47 18.12 -6.15
C VAL A 461 54.45 18.52 -7.62
N ARG A 462 55.65 18.72 -8.16
CA ARG A 462 55.94 18.93 -9.58
C ARG A 462 55.59 17.67 -10.38
N ILE A 463 54.86 17.86 -11.48
CA ILE A 463 54.61 16.83 -12.49
C ILE A 463 55.77 16.86 -13.49
N GLU A 464 56.55 15.79 -13.55
CA GLU A 464 57.41 15.48 -14.68
C GLU A 464 56.73 14.43 -15.58
N THR A 465 56.47 14.85 -16.81
CA THR A 465 56.06 14.05 -17.95
C THR A 465 57.19 13.12 -18.42
N SER A 466 56.90 11.84 -18.61
CA SER A 466 57.72 10.90 -19.38
C SER A 466 56.83 10.17 -20.40
N GLN A 467 57.12 10.43 -21.67
CA GLN A 467 56.68 9.68 -22.85
C GLN A 467 57.49 8.39 -22.99
N GLN A 468 56.87 7.31 -23.52
CA GLN A 468 57.35 6.45 -24.64
C GLN A 468 56.66 5.04 -24.64
N PRO A 469 56.78 4.19 -25.69
CA PRO A 469 55.77 4.08 -26.73
C PRO A 469 55.24 2.62 -26.88
N GLY A 470 54.30 2.44 -27.80
CA GLY A 470 53.55 1.20 -27.99
C GLY A 470 54.33 0.00 -28.52
N GLU A 471 53.68 -1.16 -28.43
CA GLU A 471 53.93 -2.29 -29.32
C GLU A 471 52.63 -3.03 -29.62
N VAL A 472 52.42 -3.23 -30.92
CA VAL A 472 51.33 -3.96 -31.55
C VAL A 472 51.73 -5.42 -31.66
N ARG A 473 50.89 -6.37 -31.23
CA ARG A 473 50.90 -7.73 -31.79
C ARG A 473 49.49 -8.31 -31.94
N SER A 474 49.31 -8.85 -33.14
CA SER A 474 48.13 -9.43 -33.76
C SER A 474 48.07 -10.96 -33.59
N TRP A 475 46.83 -11.47 -33.43
CA TRP A 475 46.24 -12.68 -34.04
C TRP A 475 46.96 -14.05 -33.92
N SER A 476 46.30 -15.04 -33.30
CA SER A 476 45.50 -16.08 -34.01
C SER A 476 44.96 -17.15 -33.03
N PRO A 477 43.76 -17.72 -33.28
CA PRO A 477 43.15 -18.78 -32.46
C PRO A 477 43.45 -20.19 -33.00
N SER A 478 43.50 -21.19 -32.11
CA SER A 478 43.67 -22.61 -32.49
C SER A 478 42.58 -23.50 -31.90
N VAL A 479 41.64 -23.90 -32.77
CA VAL A 479 41.17 -25.27 -33.07
C VAL A 479 40.86 -26.27 -31.91
N LEU A 480 39.55 -26.56 -31.80
CA LEU A 480 38.85 -27.86 -31.66
C LEU A 480 39.65 -29.17 -31.42
N HIS A 481 39.20 -29.99 -30.45
CA HIS A 481 38.58 -31.30 -30.69
C HIS A 481 37.94 -31.93 -29.40
N PRO A 482 37.02 -32.92 -29.54
CA PRO A 482 36.10 -33.43 -28.52
C PRO A 482 36.46 -34.83 -27.97
N SER A 483 35.83 -35.25 -26.86
CA SER A 483 35.34 -36.62 -26.56
C SER A 483 34.67 -36.60 -25.16
N ILE A 484 33.37 -36.88 -25.06
CA ILE A 484 32.75 -38.17 -24.68
C ILE A 484 33.25 -38.74 -23.34
N ASN A 485 32.44 -38.58 -22.29
CA ASN A 485 31.78 -39.67 -21.55
C ASN A 485 30.53 -39.14 -20.86
#